data_AF-A0AAV3RAX6-F1
#
_entry.id   AF-A0AAV3RAX6-F1
#
_cell.length_a   1.000
_cell.length_b   1.000
_cell.length_c   1.000
_cell.angle_alpha   90.00
_cell.angle_beta   90.00
_cell.angle_gamma   90.00
#
_symmetry.space_group_name_H-M   'P 1'
#
loop_
_entity.id
_entity.type
_entity.pdbx_description
1 polymer ?
#
loop_
_entity_poly.entity_id
_entity_poly.type
_entity_poly.pdbx_seq_one_letter_code
_entity_poly.pdbx_strand_id
1 'polypeptide(L)'
;MSLDDYYNKLTGLFDELSRLKPPHHCSCGHCTCDVAGRFKIDWDEEKLHQFLVGVYDDLYEIVQSNLLSRVPAPSLDEAFSVLSQDEHSKSLARSTTKSVE
;
A
#
# COMPACT_ATOMS: atom_id res chain seq x y z
N MET A 1 5.75 15.21 2.49
CA MET A 1 6.61 14.10 2.01
C MET A 1 5.99 13.62 0.73
N SER A 2 6.76 13.32 -0.33
CA SER A 2 6.15 12.83 -1.58
C SER A 2 5.57 11.42 -1.37
N LEU A 3 4.71 10.98 -2.28
CA LEU A 3 4.18 9.62 -2.29
C LEU A 3 5.32 8.58 -2.38
N ASP A 4 6.30 8.82 -3.26
CA ASP A 4 7.50 7.99 -3.40
C ASP A 4 8.32 7.92 -2.11
N ASP A 5 8.60 9.07 -1.49
CA ASP A 5 9.35 9.14 -0.24
C ASP A 5 8.64 8.38 0.88
N TYR A 6 7.30 8.52 0.95
CA TYR A 6 6.49 7.81 1.93
C TYR A 6 6.52 6.30 1.71
N TYR A 7 6.26 5.85 0.48
CA TYR A 7 6.28 4.44 0.11
C TYR A 7 7.63 3.81 0.46
N ASN A 8 8.74 4.41 0.03
CA ASN A 8 10.09 3.90 0.29
C ASN A 8 10.43 3.85 1.79
N LYS A 9 10.04 4.87 2.54
CA LYS A 9 10.25 4.89 3.99
C LYS A 9 9.45 3.78 4.68
N LEU A 10 8.19 3.61 4.30
CA LEU A 10 7.30 2.63 4.91
C LEU A 10 7.73 1.19 4.58
N THR A 11 8.08 0.90 3.33
CA THR A 11 8.59 -0.42 2.92
C THR A 11 9.89 -0.75 3.64
N GLY A 12 10.83 0.20 3.75
CA GLY A 12 12.05 0.01 4.53
C GLY A 12 11.79 -0.31 6.01
N LEU A 13 10.80 0.33 6.63
CA LEU A 13 10.39 0.01 8.01
C LEU A 13 9.79 -1.40 8.12
N PHE A 14 9.00 -1.83 7.14
CA PHE A 14 8.45 -3.20 7.12
C PHE A 14 9.53 -4.26 6.93
N ASP A 15 10.54 -3.99 6.12
CA ASP A 15 11.68 -4.88 5.91
C ASP A 15 12.51 -5.01 7.19
N GLU A 16 12.79 -3.90 7.86
CA GLU A 16 13.49 -3.91 9.14
C GLU A 16 12.68 -4.64 10.23
N LEU A 17 11.37 -4.41 10.28
CA LEU A 17 10.48 -5.12 11.21
C LEU A 17 10.48 -6.63 10.94
N SER A 18 10.45 -7.04 9.67
CA SER A 18 10.51 -8.45 9.28
C SER A 18 11.84 -9.10 9.66
N ARG A 19 12.94 -8.32 9.64
CA ARG A 19 14.26 -8.77 10.10
C ARG A 19 14.32 -8.92 11.62
N LEU A 20 13.77 -7.97 12.37
CA LEU A 20 13.77 -7.98 13.84
C LEU A 20 12.79 -9.00 14.42
N LYS A 21 11.65 -9.19 13.74
CA LYS A 21 10.56 -10.08 14.14
C LYS A 21 10.09 -10.90 12.94
N PRO A 22 10.85 -11.95 12.56
CA PRO A 22 10.47 -12.79 11.45
C PRO A 22 9.14 -13.51 11.72
N PRO A 23 8.30 -13.73 10.70
CA PRO A 23 7.07 -14.47 10.82
C PRO A 23 7.31 -15.85 11.43
N HIS A 24 6.50 -16.20 12.43
CA HIS A 24 6.52 -17.56 12.98
C HIS A 24 5.83 -18.51 12.00
N HIS A 25 6.40 -19.71 11.85
CA HIS A 25 5.80 -20.80 11.07
C HIS A 25 5.64 -22.04 11.96
N CYS A 26 4.76 -22.98 11.58
CA CYS A 26 4.67 -24.25 12.32
C CYS A 26 5.98 -25.00 12.15
N SER A 27 6.71 -25.21 13.25
CA SER A 27 7.89 -26.07 13.28
C SER A 27 7.55 -27.57 13.29
N CYS A 28 6.25 -27.89 13.43
CA CYS A 28 5.73 -29.25 13.55
C CYS A 28 5.88 -30.12 12.29
N GLY A 29 6.09 -29.53 11.11
CA GLY A 29 6.16 -30.23 9.82
C GLY A 29 4.84 -30.86 9.33
N HIS A 30 3.77 -30.81 10.13
CA HIS A 30 2.50 -31.50 9.87
C HIS A 30 1.27 -30.57 9.81
N CYS A 31 1.43 -29.23 9.77
CA CYS A 31 0.27 -28.33 9.63
C CYS A 31 -0.34 -28.48 8.23
N THR A 32 -1.58 -28.93 8.19
CA THR A 32 -2.45 -28.94 6.98
C THR A 32 -3.27 -27.67 6.85
N CYS A 33 -3.15 -26.78 7.83
CA CYS A 33 -3.92 -25.56 8.03
C CYS A 33 -3.44 -24.32 7.25
N ASP A 34 -2.27 -24.41 6.61
CA ASP A 34 -1.57 -23.29 5.96
C ASP A 34 -1.52 -22.00 6.78
N VAL A 35 -1.18 -22.12 8.07
CA VAL A 35 -1.11 -20.95 8.98
C VAL A 35 -0.11 -19.91 8.50
N ALA A 36 1.01 -20.35 7.91
CA ALA A 36 2.03 -19.43 7.40
C ALA A 36 1.55 -18.66 6.16
N GLY A 37 0.85 -19.32 5.23
CA GLY A 37 0.25 -18.66 4.06
C GLY A 37 -0.83 -17.66 4.46
N ARG A 38 -1.73 -18.06 5.36
CA ARG A 38 -2.77 -17.16 5.91
C ARG A 38 -2.18 -15.95 6.62
N PHE A 39 -1.17 -16.16 7.48
CA PHE A 39 -0.48 -15.07 8.16
C PHE A 39 0.16 -14.09 7.17
N LYS A 40 0.73 -14.61 6.06
CA LYS A 40 1.31 -13.75 5.03
C LYS A 40 0.24 -12.87 4.37
N ILE A 41 -0.94 -13.41 4.08
CA ILE A 41 -2.06 -12.64 3.51
C ILE A 41 -2.48 -11.53 4.48
N ASP A 42 -2.73 -11.88 5.74
CA ASP A 42 -3.11 -10.91 6.79
C ASP A 42 -2.04 -9.81 6.93
N TRP A 43 -0.76 -10.19 6.85
CA TRP A 43 0.38 -9.27 6.94
C TRP A 43 0.47 -8.32 5.75
N ASP A 44 0.28 -8.82 4.53
CA ASP A 44 0.31 -8.01 3.31
C ASP A 44 -0.88 -7.05 3.27
N GLU A 45 -2.05 -7.47 3.78
CA GLU A 45 -3.23 -6.62 3.95
C GLU A 45 -3.01 -5.52 4.99
N GLU A 46 -2.41 -5.83 6.14
CA GLU A 46 -2.04 -4.84 7.17
C GLU A 46 -1.08 -3.78 6.60
N LYS A 47 -0.07 -4.19 5.81
CA LYS A 47 0.84 -3.25 5.14
C LYS A 47 0.11 -2.31 4.20
N LEU A 48 -0.81 -2.85 3.40
CA LEU A 48 -1.64 -2.06 2.50
C LEU A 48 -2.48 -1.04 3.27
N HIS A 49 -3.16 -1.46 4.34
CA HIS A 49 -3.97 -0.55 5.15
C HIS A 49 -3.13 0.55 5.78
N GLN A 50 -1.98 0.20 6.37
CA GLN A 50 -1.07 1.18 6.96
C GLN A 50 -0.56 2.18 5.92
N PHE A 51 -0.26 1.71 4.71
CA PHE A 51 0.10 2.59 3.59
C PHE A 51 -1.05 3.52 3.25
N LEU A 52 -2.22 2.98 2.90
CA LEU A 52 -3.38 3.76 2.48
C LEU A 52 -3.77 4.78 3.54
N VAL A 53 -3.94 4.39 4.81
CA VAL A 53 -4.35 5.29 5.90
C VAL A 53 -3.30 6.37 6.19
N GLY A 54 -2.01 6.04 6.08
CA GLY A 54 -0.94 7.00 6.37
C GLY A 54 -0.64 7.98 5.24
N VAL A 55 -1.17 7.77 4.04
CA VAL A 55 -1.21 8.80 3.00
C VAL A 55 -2.26 9.85 3.39
N TYR A 56 -1.82 10.88 4.12
CA TYR A 56 -2.66 12.03 4.50
C TYR A 56 -2.50 13.17 3.48
N ASP A 57 -3.35 13.17 2.45
CA ASP A 57 -3.52 14.32 1.54
C ASP A 57 -4.91 14.26 0.89
N ASP A 58 -5.61 15.39 0.86
CA ASP A 58 -6.92 15.54 0.18
C ASP A 58 -6.82 15.16 -1.31
N LEU A 59 -5.62 15.22 -1.90
CA LEU A 59 -5.34 14.79 -3.26
C LEU A 59 -5.73 13.33 -3.50
N TYR A 60 -5.64 12.44 -2.50
CA TYR A 60 -5.81 11.00 -2.69
C TYR A 60 -7.11 10.41 -2.13
N GLU A 61 -7.92 11.20 -1.42
CA GLU A 61 -9.09 10.74 -0.63
C GLU A 61 -10.01 9.78 -1.40
N ILE A 62 -10.38 10.13 -2.64
CA ILE A 62 -11.29 9.35 -3.48
C ILE A 62 -10.65 8.02 -3.89
N VAL A 63 -9.39 8.05 -4.33
CA VAL A 63 -8.68 6.87 -4.83
C VAL A 63 -8.36 5.92 -3.69
N GLN A 64 -7.94 6.45 -2.54
CA GLN A 64 -7.74 5.71 -1.30
C GLN A 64 -9.04 4.99 -0.87
N SER A 65 -10.17 5.70 -0.85
CA SER A 65 -11.48 5.11 -0.50
C SER A 65 -11.87 3.98 -1.45
N ASN A 66 -11.61 4.14 -2.75
CA ASN A 66 -11.84 3.09 -3.74
C ASN A 66 -10.93 1.87 -3.51
N LEU A 67 -9.64 2.09 -3.28
CA LEU A 67 -8.66 1.02 -3.01
C LEU A 67 -9.02 0.22 -1.75
N LEU A 68 -9.47 0.89 -0.69
CA LEU A 68 -9.93 0.26 0.56
C LEU A 68 -11.19 -0.59 0.37
N SER A 69 -11.99 -0.32 -0.67
CA SER A 69 -13.26 -1.01 -0.93
C SER A 69 -13.13 -2.17 -1.93
N ARG A 70 -11.93 -2.43 -2.48
CA ARG A 70 -11.70 -3.46 -3.50
C ARG A 70 -11.69 -4.86 -2.90
N VAL A 71 -12.32 -5.79 -3.62
CA VAL A 71 -12.32 -7.23 -3.30
C VAL A 71 -11.99 -8.02 -4.57
N PRO A 72 -10.88 -8.78 -4.62
CA PRO A 72 -9.87 -8.93 -3.56
C PRO A 72 -9.06 -7.64 -3.33
N ALA A 73 -8.45 -7.53 -2.15
CA ALA A 73 -7.59 -6.38 -1.81
C ALA A 73 -6.42 -6.28 -2.82
N PRO A 74 -6.06 -5.07 -3.27
CA PRO A 74 -4.93 -4.87 -4.17
C PRO A 74 -3.61 -5.14 -3.46
N SER A 75 -2.53 -5.39 -4.22
CA SER A 75 -1.20 -5.41 -3.61
C SER A 75 -0.76 -3.99 -3.22
N LEU A 76 0.21 -3.89 -2.31
CA LEU A 76 0.82 -2.61 -1.94
C LEU A 76 1.39 -1.87 -3.16
N ASP A 77 2.03 -2.60 -4.08
CA ASP A 77 2.63 -2.04 -5.30
C ASP A 77 1.58 -1.57 -6.31
N GLU A 78 0.46 -2.29 -6.40
CA GLU A 78 -0.66 -1.88 -7.23
C GLU A 78 -1.30 -0.61 -6.68
N ALA A 79 -1.53 -0.55 -5.36
CA ALA A 79 -2.07 0.64 -4.70
C ALA A 79 -1.17 1.86 -4.90
N PHE A 80 0.15 1.69 -4.74
CA PHE A 80 1.12 2.74 -5.03
C PHE A 80 1.03 3.21 -6.50
N SER A 81 1.04 2.28 -7.45
CA SER A 81 0.96 2.60 -8.88
C SER A 81 -0.31 3.38 -9.24
N VAL A 82 -1.46 3.00 -8.67
CA VAL A 82 -2.74 3.69 -8.90
C VAL A 82 -2.70 5.12 -8.34
N LEU A 83 -2.15 5.31 -7.14
CA LEU A 83 -2.01 6.64 -6.53
C LEU A 83 -1.05 7.54 -7.33
N SER A 84 0.09 7.01 -7.78
CA SER A 84 1.04 7.75 -8.62
C SER A 84 0.43 8.16 -9.97
N GLN A 85 -0.38 7.29 -10.58
CA GLN A 85 -1.08 7.61 -11.82
C GLN A 85 -2.14 8.70 -11.63
N ASP A 86 -2.89 8.68 -10.52
CA ASP A 86 -3.87 9.70 -10.19
C ASP A 86 -3.20 11.06 -9.94
N GLU A 87 -2.10 11.10 -9.18
CA GLU A 87 -1.30 12.31 -8.96
C GLU A 87 -0.84 12.93 -10.29
N HIS A 88 -0.25 12.12 -11.17
CA HIS A 88 0.21 12.56 -12.47
C HIS A 88 -0.95 13.11 -13.32
N SER A 89 -2.09 12.41 -13.33
CA SER A 89 -3.28 12.82 -14.09
C SER A 89 -3.84 14.16 -13.59
N LYS A 90 -3.91 14.36 -12.27
CA LYS A 90 -4.36 15.62 -11.66
C LYS A 90 -3.38 16.76 -11.91
N SER A 91 -2.08 16.49 -11.87
CA SER A 91 -1.04 17.47 -12.21
C SER A 91 -1.17 17.99 -13.65
N LEU A 92 -1.41 17.09 -14.61
CA LEU A 92 -1.66 17.46 -16.01
C LEU A 92 -2.92 18.31 -16.16
N ALA A 93 -4.03 17.89 -15.54
CA ALA A 93 -5.30 18.64 -15.58
C ALA A 93 -5.17 20.06 -15.00
N ARG A 94 -4.32 20.25 -13.98
CA ARG A 94 -4.05 21.56 -13.38
C ARG A 94 -3.15 22.45 -14.23
N SER A 95 -2.39 21.85 -15.16
CA SER A 95 -1.47 22.56 -16.06
C SER A 95 -2.18 23.05 -17.32
N THR A 96 -3.18 22.31 -17.80
CA THR A 96 -4.02 22.71 -18.94
C THR A 96 -4.96 23.86 -18.61
N THR A 97 -5.52 23.91 -17.40
CA THR A 97 -6.39 25.03 -16.98
C THR A 97 -5.67 26.37 -16.89
N LYS A 98 -4.38 26.38 -16.54
CA LYS A 98 -3.56 27.60 -16.50
C LYS A 98 -3.15 28.16 -17.87
N SER A 99 -3.29 27.38 -18.94
CA SER A 99 -2.89 27.80 -20.29
C SER A 99 -4.03 28.45 -21.10
N VAL A 100 -5.22 28.57 -20.50
CA VAL A 100 -6.43 29.11 -21.13
C VAL A 100 -6.82 30.49 -20.55
N GLU A 101 -6.09 31.00 -19.56
CA GLU A 101 -6.20 32.37 -19.05
C GLU A 101 -5.10 33.29 -19.61
#